data_AF-A0A1W2C812-F1
#
_entry.id   AF-A0A1W2C812-F1
#
_cell.length_a   1.000
_cell.length_b   1.000
_cell.length_c   1.000
_cell.angle_alpha   90.00
_cell.angle_beta   90.00
_cell.angle_gamma   90.00
#
_symmetry.space_group_name_H-M   'P 1'
#
loop_
_entity.id
_entity.type
_entity.pdbx_description
1 polymer ?
#
loop_
_entity_poly.entity_id
_entity_poly.type
_entity_poly.pdbx_seq_one_letter_code
_entity_poly.pdbx_strand_id
1 'polypeptide(L)'
;MSSPEIPVGGGSVRDLGPLGRLTVTVVLVISALLFGYIAVNAIFNPNAAHNAGWLELNAHSQNEFIANYGGMHVAFSAISIAGLFRDSLKPVALWMLGLVCGGLLAGRLWSLVVDGNPGGFAIALIILEAVAAGFAFGLLWAMKRASSSRASGARSEVGAH
;
A
#
# COMPACT_ATOMS: atom_id res chain seq x y z
N MET A 1 -26.24 -12.10 -11.60
CA MET A 1 -26.13 -11.46 -10.28
C MET A 1 -25.06 -10.39 -10.38
N SER A 2 -25.44 -9.11 -10.40
CA SER A 2 -24.51 -7.98 -10.33
C SER A 2 -23.91 -7.93 -8.92
N SER A 3 -22.59 -8.06 -8.80
CA SER A 3 -21.90 -7.86 -7.52
C SER A 3 -22.11 -6.43 -7.03
N PRO A 4 -22.39 -6.19 -5.74
CA PRO A 4 -22.47 -4.85 -5.20
C PRO A 4 -21.10 -4.18 -5.36
N GLU A 5 -21.07 -3.08 -6.12
CA GLU A 5 -19.90 -2.21 -6.20
C GLU A 5 -19.72 -1.56 -4.83
N ILE A 6 -18.69 -1.96 -4.08
CA ILE A 6 -18.29 -1.21 -2.89
C ILE A 6 -17.77 0.14 -3.40
N PRO A 7 -18.45 1.26 -3.14
CA PRO A 7 -18.12 2.54 -3.76
C PRO A 7 -16.96 3.16 -2.98
N VAL A 8 -15.75 2.69 -3.26
CA VAL A 8 -14.54 3.41 -2.86
C VAL A 8 -14.34 4.50 -3.90
N GLY A 9 -14.85 5.68 -3.60
CA GLY A 9 -15.03 6.78 -4.55
C GLY A 9 -13.80 7.08 -5.41
N GLY A 10 -14.04 7.22 -6.72
CA GLY A 10 -13.16 7.95 -7.62
C GLY A 10 -12.23 7.11 -8.50
N GLY A 11 -12.79 6.25 -9.34
CA GLY A 11 -12.18 5.78 -10.59
C GLY A 11 -11.81 4.30 -10.65
N SER A 12 -11.94 3.69 -11.83
CA SER A 12 -11.69 2.26 -12.04
C SER A 12 -10.31 2.01 -12.64
N VAL A 13 -9.67 0.90 -12.27
CA VAL A 13 -8.40 0.49 -12.90
C VAL A 13 -8.56 0.31 -14.41
N ARG A 14 -9.79 -0.01 -14.85
CA ARG A 14 -10.16 -0.18 -16.26
C ARG A 14 -10.11 1.14 -17.03
N ASP A 15 -10.07 2.27 -16.32
CA ASP A 15 -9.97 3.58 -16.93
C ASP A 15 -8.54 3.92 -17.36
N LEU A 16 -7.56 3.22 -16.80
CA LEU A 16 -6.16 3.35 -17.18
C LEU A 16 -5.85 2.63 -18.51
N GLY A 17 -4.89 3.18 -19.26
CA GLY A 17 -4.26 2.49 -20.39
C GLY A 17 -3.47 1.24 -19.98
N PRO A 18 -2.96 0.46 -20.95
CA PRO A 18 -2.27 -0.81 -20.68
C PRO A 18 -1.09 -0.68 -19.72
N LEU A 19 -0.27 0.36 -19.89
CA LEU A 19 0.87 0.64 -19.02
C LEU A 19 0.41 0.94 -17.58
N GLY A 20 -0.64 1.73 -17.39
CA GLY A 20 -1.16 2.03 -16.05
C GLY A 20 -1.67 0.78 -15.32
N ARG A 21 -2.36 -0.11 -16.04
CA ARG A 21 -2.81 -1.41 -15.48
C ARG A 21 -1.65 -2.33 -15.12
N LEU A 22 -0.60 -2.35 -15.95
CA LEU A 22 0.63 -3.08 -15.66
C LEU A 22 1.29 -2.53 -14.40
N THR A 23 1.45 -1.21 -14.28
CA THR A 23 2.06 -0.56 -13.11
C THR A 23 1.31 -0.90 -11.84
N VAL A 24 -0.04 -0.82 -11.83
CA VAL A 24 -0.84 -1.23 -10.66
C VAL A 24 -0.56 -2.68 -10.28
N THR A 25 -0.49 -3.58 -11.26
CA THR A 25 -0.24 -5.00 -11.02
C THR A 25 1.14 -5.23 -10.42
N VAL A 26 2.18 -4.60 -10.98
CA VAL A 26 3.56 -4.68 -10.47
C VAL A 26 3.64 -4.17 -9.03
N VAL A 27 3.03 -3.01 -8.74
CA VAL A 27 2.99 -2.45 -7.39
C VAL A 27 2.34 -3.42 -6.41
N LEU A 28 1.17 -3.98 -6.75
CA LEU A 28 0.47 -4.91 -5.86
C LEU A 28 1.23 -6.23 -5.66
N VAL A 29 1.92 -6.76 -6.68
CA VAL A 29 2.78 -7.94 -6.54
C VAL A 29 3.93 -7.65 -5.57
N ILE A 30 4.65 -6.53 -5.77
CA ILE A 30 5.76 -6.14 -4.90
C ILE A 30 5.27 -5.95 -3.46
N SER A 31 4.16 -5.25 -3.26
CA SER A 31 3.56 -5.06 -1.92
C SER A 31 3.16 -6.39 -1.27
N ALA A 32 2.51 -7.29 -2.01
CA ALA A 32 2.12 -8.60 -1.50
C ALA A 32 3.34 -9.41 -1.02
N LEU A 33 4.41 -9.42 -1.81
CA LEU A 33 5.64 -10.12 -1.49
C LEU A 33 6.38 -9.51 -0.31
N LEU A 34 6.52 -8.17 -0.27
CA LEU A 34 7.22 -7.48 0.83
C LEU A 34 6.46 -7.62 2.14
N PHE A 35 5.16 -7.36 2.17
CA PHE A 35 4.36 -7.54 3.39
C PHE A 35 4.31 -9.00 3.82
N GLY A 36 4.19 -9.94 2.87
CA GLY A 36 4.25 -11.37 3.15
C GLY A 36 5.60 -11.78 3.76
N TYR A 37 6.71 -11.27 3.21
CA TYR A 37 8.05 -11.52 3.73
C TYR A 37 8.22 -10.99 5.15
N ILE A 38 7.79 -9.76 5.42
CA ILE A 38 7.83 -9.18 6.77
C ILE A 38 7.00 -10.04 7.74
N ALA A 39 5.78 -10.43 7.33
CA ALA A 39 4.90 -11.24 8.15
C ALA A 39 5.52 -12.60 8.52
N VAL A 40 6.08 -13.31 7.54
CA VAL A 40 6.74 -14.61 7.76
C VAL A 40 7.91 -14.46 8.74
N ASN A 41 8.78 -13.47 8.54
CA ASN A 41 9.91 -13.24 9.44
C ASN A 41 9.44 -12.87 10.85
N ALA A 42 8.42 -12.02 10.99
CA ALA A 42 7.92 -11.62 12.28
C ALA A 42 7.27 -12.78 13.06
N ILE A 43 6.60 -13.72 12.38
CA ILE A 43 5.95 -14.86 13.02
C ILE A 43 6.94 -15.97 13.38
N PHE A 44 7.81 -16.35 12.44
CA PHE A 44 8.67 -17.53 12.61
C PHE A 44 10.03 -17.20 13.22
N ASN A 45 10.48 -15.96 13.14
CA ASN A 45 11.74 -15.52 13.73
C ASN A 45 11.67 -14.07 14.26
N PRO A 46 10.78 -13.79 15.24
CA PRO A 46 10.50 -12.43 15.72
C PRO A 46 11.74 -11.71 16.24
N ASN A 47 12.63 -12.42 16.96
CA ASN A 47 13.85 -11.83 17.45
C ASN A 47 14.79 -11.44 16.31
N ALA A 48 15.06 -12.30 15.32
CA ALA A 48 15.91 -11.90 14.20
C ALA A 48 15.28 -10.80 13.34
N ALA A 49 13.95 -10.79 13.19
CA ALA A 49 13.22 -9.74 12.48
C ALA A 49 13.27 -8.38 13.20
N HIS A 50 13.33 -8.39 14.53
CA HIS A 50 13.45 -7.19 15.36
C HIS A 50 14.90 -6.69 15.49
N ASN A 51 15.88 -7.60 15.48
CA ASN A 51 17.24 -7.34 15.96
C ASN A 51 18.12 -6.55 14.96
N ALA A 52 17.70 -5.35 14.62
CA ALA A 52 18.49 -4.31 13.95
C ALA A 52 19.32 -3.49 14.97
N GLY A 53 19.84 -4.12 16.03
CA GLY A 53 20.56 -3.46 17.13
C GLY A 53 19.71 -3.11 18.35
N TRP A 54 18.57 -3.78 18.53
CA TRP A 54 17.63 -3.58 19.64
C TRP A 54 17.80 -4.67 20.72
N LEU A 55 17.24 -4.43 21.91
CA LEU A 55 17.13 -5.45 22.96
C LEU A 55 16.30 -6.65 22.47
N GLU A 56 16.64 -7.84 22.97
CA GLU A 56 15.82 -9.04 22.72
C GLU A 56 14.39 -8.84 23.24
N LEU A 57 13.42 -9.40 22.50
CA LEU A 57 12.03 -9.32 22.88
C LEU A 57 11.78 -10.29 24.05
N ASN A 58 11.13 -9.80 25.10
CA ASN A 58 10.56 -10.68 26.12
C ASN A 58 9.22 -11.25 25.63
N ALA A 59 8.63 -12.19 26.37
CA ALA A 59 7.39 -12.86 25.95
C ALA A 59 6.24 -11.89 25.64
N HIS A 60 6.13 -10.78 26.38
CA HIS A 60 5.08 -9.79 26.16
C HIS A 60 5.33 -8.96 24.89
N SER A 61 6.54 -8.40 24.75
CA SER A 61 6.90 -7.60 23.56
C SER A 61 6.96 -8.46 22.29
N GLN A 62 7.28 -9.74 22.41
CA GLN A 62 7.22 -10.69 21.30
C GLN A 62 5.79 -10.93 20.82
N ASN A 63 4.82 -11.08 21.73
CA ASN A 63 3.41 -11.22 21.35
C ASN A 63 2.91 -9.98 20.61
N GLU A 64 3.23 -8.78 21.11
CA GLU A 64 2.89 -7.52 20.45
C GLU A 64 3.57 -7.37 19.09
N PHE A 65 4.83 -7.77 18.97
CA PHE A 65 5.56 -7.74 17.70
C PHE A 65 4.95 -8.69 16.67
N ILE A 66 4.61 -9.92 17.06
CA ILE A 66 3.95 -10.90 16.17
C ILE A 66 2.57 -10.39 15.73
N ALA A 67 1.80 -9.76 16.62
CA ALA A 67 0.50 -9.20 16.25
C ALA A 67 0.63 -8.06 15.23
N ASN A 68 1.52 -7.09 15.49
CA ASN A 68 1.65 -5.87 14.69
C ASN A 68 2.48 -6.06 13.41
N TYR A 69 3.54 -6.85 13.44
CA TYR A 69 4.41 -7.07 12.28
C TYR A 69 4.15 -8.41 11.58
N GLY A 70 3.60 -9.40 12.29
CA GLY A 70 3.12 -10.64 11.70
C GLY A 70 1.70 -10.49 11.17
N GLY A 71 0.71 -10.53 12.08
CA GLY A 71 -0.71 -10.60 11.75
C GLY A 71 -1.20 -9.44 10.87
N MET A 72 -0.82 -8.19 11.20
CA MET A 72 -1.18 -7.03 10.40
C MET A 72 -0.63 -7.10 8.97
N HIS A 73 0.63 -7.53 8.81
CA HIS A 73 1.27 -7.62 7.49
C HIS A 73 0.74 -8.81 6.67
N VAL A 74 0.28 -9.90 7.32
CA VAL A 74 -0.53 -10.93 6.65
C VAL A 74 -1.78 -10.31 6.04
N ALA A 75 -2.50 -9.47 6.78
CA ALA A 75 -3.71 -8.82 6.27
C ALA A 75 -3.39 -7.87 5.09
N PHE A 76 -2.32 -7.09 5.17
CA PHE A 76 -1.87 -6.22 4.08
C PHE A 76 -1.52 -7.02 2.83
N SER A 77 -0.75 -8.10 2.98
CA SER A 77 -0.41 -9.01 1.88
C SER A 77 -1.67 -9.62 1.26
N ALA A 78 -2.62 -10.10 2.08
CA ALA A 78 -3.87 -10.67 1.61
C ALA A 78 -4.73 -9.66 0.82
N ILE A 79 -4.83 -8.41 1.27
CA ILE A 79 -5.53 -7.34 0.54
C ILE A 79 -4.84 -7.06 -0.80
N SER A 80 -3.51 -6.98 -0.83
CA SER A 80 -2.75 -6.79 -2.08
C SER A 80 -2.98 -7.94 -3.06
N ILE A 81 -2.94 -9.19 -2.59
CA ILE A 81 -3.22 -10.39 -3.39
C ILE A 81 -4.66 -10.36 -3.91
N ALA A 82 -5.64 -10.01 -3.07
CA ALA A 82 -7.03 -9.90 -3.49
C ALA A 82 -7.21 -8.85 -4.61
N GLY A 83 -6.46 -7.76 -4.55
CA GLY A 83 -6.38 -6.76 -5.62
C GLY A 83 -5.81 -7.31 -6.93
N LEU A 84 -4.92 -8.30 -6.91
CA LEU A 84 -4.40 -8.92 -8.13
C LEU A 84 -5.49 -9.69 -8.90
N PHE A 85 -6.41 -10.33 -8.17
CA PHE A 85 -7.47 -11.16 -8.77
C PHE A 85 -8.77 -10.41 -9.06
N ARG A 86 -9.00 -9.25 -8.43
CA ARG A 86 -10.25 -8.50 -8.57
C ARG A 86 -9.99 -7.02 -8.82
N ASP A 87 -10.35 -6.54 -10.01
CA ASP A 87 -10.22 -5.13 -10.41
C ASP A 87 -10.88 -4.16 -9.43
N SER A 88 -12.03 -4.53 -8.86
CA SER A 88 -12.76 -3.72 -7.88
C SER A 88 -12.01 -3.56 -6.55
N LEU A 89 -11.06 -4.44 -6.24
CA LEU A 89 -10.25 -4.39 -5.03
C LEU A 89 -8.90 -3.69 -5.23
N LYS A 90 -8.49 -3.41 -6.47
CA LYS A 90 -7.26 -2.67 -6.74
C LYS A 90 -7.22 -1.28 -6.09
N PRO A 91 -8.29 -0.44 -6.16
CA PRO A 91 -8.30 0.82 -5.44
C PRO A 91 -8.16 0.64 -3.92
N VAL A 92 -8.82 -0.38 -3.35
CA VAL A 92 -8.74 -0.69 -1.91
C VAL A 92 -7.31 -1.03 -1.51
N ALA A 93 -6.65 -1.90 -2.29
CA ALA A 93 -5.28 -2.30 -2.03
C ALA A 93 -4.28 -1.14 -2.18
N LEU A 94 -4.49 -0.25 -3.16
CA LEU A 94 -3.69 0.97 -3.31
C LEU A 94 -3.92 1.95 -2.16
N TRP A 95 -5.16 2.13 -1.71
CA TRP A 95 -5.45 2.97 -0.53
C TRP A 95 -4.78 2.43 0.72
N MET A 96 -4.87 1.12 0.96
CA MET A 96 -4.20 0.46 2.08
C MET A 96 -2.68 0.72 2.02
N LEU A 97 -2.05 0.46 0.86
CA LEU A 97 -0.62 0.71 0.68
C LEU A 97 -0.25 2.18 0.93
N GLY A 98 -1.01 3.11 0.35
CA GLY A 98 -0.77 4.55 0.49
C GLY A 98 -0.90 5.04 1.93
N LEU A 99 -1.93 4.59 2.64
CA LEU A 99 -2.16 4.99 4.04
C LEU A 99 -1.14 4.38 5.00
N VAL A 100 -0.80 3.10 4.82
CA VAL A 100 0.21 2.43 5.65
C VAL A 100 1.58 3.06 5.45
N CYS A 101 2.07 3.14 4.21
CA CYS A 101 3.38 3.72 3.93
C CYS A 101 3.41 5.23 4.19
N GLY A 102 2.33 5.96 3.91
CA GLY A 102 2.23 7.38 4.23
C GLY A 102 2.24 7.65 5.73
N GLY A 103 1.56 6.83 6.53
CA GLY A 103 1.56 6.91 7.99
C GLY A 103 2.93 6.58 8.58
N LEU A 104 3.59 5.52 8.10
CA LEU A 104 4.95 5.17 8.51
C LEU A 104 5.94 6.29 8.17
N LEU A 105 5.88 6.81 6.94
CA LEU A 105 6.70 7.94 6.52
C LEU A 105 6.49 9.14 7.45
N ALA A 106 5.24 9.52 7.72
CA ALA A 106 4.94 10.63 8.62
C ALA A 106 5.50 10.40 10.04
N GLY A 107 5.35 9.19 10.58
CA GLY A 107 5.92 8.82 11.88
C GLY A 107 7.45 8.88 11.91
N ARG A 108 8.12 8.41 10.85
CA ARG A 108 9.58 8.50 10.75
C ARG A 108 10.08 9.93 10.58
N LEU A 109 9.42 10.74 9.76
CA LEU A 109 9.75 12.16 9.63
C LEU A 109 9.57 12.90 10.96
N TRP A 110 8.54 12.54 11.73
CA TRP A 110 8.38 13.07 13.08
C TRP A 110 9.53 12.66 14.01
N SER A 111 9.88 11.37 14.05
CA SER A 111 11.02 10.87 14.84
C SER A 111 12.35 11.48 14.39
N LEU A 112 12.55 11.76 13.09
CA LEU A 112 13.73 12.51 12.61
C LEU A 112 13.84 13.89 13.26
N VAL A 113 12.72 14.58 13.42
CA VAL A 113 12.67 15.93 14.00
C VAL A 113 12.92 15.87 15.51
N VAL A 114 12.38 14.86 16.19
CA VAL A 114 12.45 14.74 17.66
C VAL A 114 13.77 14.12 18.12
N ASP A 115 14.18 13.02 17.50
CA ASP A 115 15.28 12.16 17.96
C ASP A 115 16.56 12.33 17.11
N GLY A 116 16.49 13.05 15.98
CA GLY A 116 17.62 13.29 15.08
C GLY A 116 17.87 12.15 14.08
N ASN A 117 19.12 11.99 13.63
CA ASN A 117 19.46 11.04 12.55
C ASN A 117 19.39 9.57 13.02
N PRO A 118 18.51 8.74 12.45
CA PRO A 118 18.22 7.38 12.90
C PRO A 118 19.12 6.33 12.24
N GLY A 119 20.12 6.76 11.46
CA GLY A 119 21.06 5.88 10.76
C GLY A 119 20.56 5.41 9.38
N GLY A 120 21.43 4.71 8.66
CA GLY A 120 21.21 4.36 7.25
C GLY A 120 19.99 3.47 6.98
N PHE A 121 19.68 2.54 7.90
CA PHE A 121 18.53 1.65 7.76
C PHE A 121 17.20 2.42 7.78
N ALA A 122 17.03 3.33 8.73
CA ALA A 122 15.82 4.13 8.82
C ALA A 122 15.68 5.11 7.64
N ILE A 123 16.79 5.67 7.12
CA ILE A 123 16.75 6.47 5.89
C ILE A 123 16.29 5.62 4.69
N ALA A 124 16.78 4.38 4.56
CA ALA A 124 16.34 3.48 3.50
C ALA A 124 14.83 3.19 3.59
N LEU A 125 14.30 3.02 4.81
CA LEU A 125 12.85 2.83 5.03
C LEU A 125 12.04 4.08 4.68
N ILE A 126 12.52 5.28 5.02
CA ILE A 126 11.85 6.54 4.63
C ILE A 126 11.73 6.65 3.11
N ILE A 127 12.80 6.35 2.37
CA ILE A 127 12.80 6.37 0.91
C ILE A 127 11.81 5.34 0.37
N LEU A 128 11.86 4.11 0.88
CA LEU A 128 10.96 3.03 0.47
C LEU A 128 9.49 3.41 0.71
N GLU A 129 9.17 3.92 1.90
CA GLU A 129 7.83 4.32 2.31
C GLU A 129 7.32 5.50 1.45
N ALA A 130 8.15 6.50 1.19
CA ALA A 130 7.82 7.62 0.32
C ALA A 130 7.54 7.19 -1.12
N VAL A 131 8.37 6.30 -1.68
CA VAL A 131 8.18 5.78 -3.03
C VAL A 131 6.89 4.95 -3.11
N ALA A 132 6.65 4.05 -2.16
CA ALA A 132 5.44 3.22 -2.12
C ALA A 132 4.16 4.07 -1.99
N ALA A 133 4.14 5.03 -1.06
CA ALA A 133 3.03 5.94 -0.89
C ALA A 133 2.80 6.81 -2.14
N GLY A 134 3.88 7.31 -2.74
CA GLY A 134 3.83 8.10 -3.98
C GLY A 134 3.22 7.32 -5.15
N PHE A 135 3.63 6.06 -5.36
CA PHE A 135 3.02 5.20 -6.38
C PHE A 135 1.55 4.94 -6.10
N ALA A 136 1.20 4.61 -4.84
CA ALA A 136 -0.17 4.34 -4.45
C ALA A 136 -1.11 5.53 -4.74
N PHE A 137 -0.79 6.70 -4.20
CA PHE A 137 -1.61 7.90 -4.39
C PHE A 137 -1.57 8.42 -5.83
N GLY A 138 -0.42 8.35 -6.50
CA GLY A 138 -0.28 8.73 -7.90
C GLY A 138 -1.17 7.90 -8.83
N LEU A 139 -1.24 6.58 -8.62
CA LEU A 139 -2.09 5.67 -9.39
C LEU A 139 -3.59 5.89 -9.09
N LEU A 140 -3.95 6.07 -7.82
CA LEU A 140 -5.32 6.41 -7.43
C LEU A 140 -5.79 7.74 -8.08
N TRP A 141 -4.91 8.74 -8.08
CA TRP A 141 -5.20 10.02 -8.73
C TRP A 141 -5.32 9.88 -10.25
N ALA A 142 -4.45 9.09 -10.89
CA ALA A 142 -4.52 8.81 -12.32
C ALA A 142 -5.84 8.12 -12.71
N MET A 143 -6.29 7.16 -11.90
CA MET A 143 -7.59 6.48 -12.09
C MET A 143 -8.75 7.46 -12.02
N LYS A 144 -8.75 8.35 -11.01
CA LYS A 144 -9.76 9.40 -10.87
C LYS A 144 -9.80 10.32 -12.07
N ARG A 145 -8.64 10.80 -12.55
CA ARG A 145 -8.55 11.68 -13.72
C ARG A 145 -9.05 11.02 -15.00
N ALA A 146 -8.64 9.78 -15.28
CA ALA A 146 -9.07 9.06 -16.47
C ALA A 146 -10.60 8.88 -16.52
N SER A 147 -11.21 8.64 -15.36
CA SER A 147 -12.66 8.51 -15.21
C SER A 147 -13.38 9.82 -15.53
N SER A 148 -12.87 10.95 -15.03
CA SER A 148 -13.46 12.27 -15.27
C SER A 148 -13.37 12.68 -16.75
N SER A 149 -12.24 12.44 -17.42
CA SER A 149 -12.07 12.76 -18.85
C SER A 149 -13.02 11.97 -19.75
N ARG A 150 -13.31 10.71 -19.40
CA ARG A 150 -14.26 9.88 -20.15
C ARG A 150 -15.70 10.38 -19.97
N ALA A 151 -16.06 10.79 -18.76
CA ALA A 151 -17.39 11.34 -18.46
C ALA A 151 -17.63 12.73 -19.08
N SER A 152 -16.59 13.53 -19.33
CA SER A 152 -16.72 14.80 -20.06
C SER A 152 -16.86 14.59 -21.57
N GLY A 153 -16.11 13.66 -22.17
CA GLY A 153 -16.21 13.36 -23.60
C GLY A 153 -17.58 12.82 -24.01
N ALA A 154 -18.16 11.91 -23.20
CA ALA A 154 -19.49 11.39 -23.43
C ALA A 154 -20.59 12.48 -23.40
N ARG A 155 -20.42 13.53 -22.59
CA ARG A 155 -21.38 14.65 -22.51
C ARG A 155 -21.32 15.59 -23.71
N SER A 156 -20.13 15.81 -24.29
CA SER A 156 -19.99 16.64 -25.49
C SER A 156 -20.59 15.99 -26.73
N GLU A 157 -20.55 14.66 -26.84
CA GLU A 157 -21.16 13.93 -27.97
C GLU A 157 -22.69 13.97 -27.92
N VAL A 158 -23.28 13.91 -26.71
CA VAL A 158 -24.74 13.97 -26.53
C VAL A 158 -25.30 15.37 -26.78
N GLY A 159 -24.54 16.44 -26.50
CA GLY A 159 -24.98 17.83 -26.72
C GLY A 159 -24.77 18.35 -28.15
N ALA A 160 -24.17 17.55 -29.04
CA ALA A 160 -23.92 17.91 -30.45
C ALA A 160 -25.03 17.41 -31.40
N HIS A 161 -26.08 16.77 -30.86
CA HIS A 161 -27.28 16.30 -31.55
C HIS A 161 -28.51 17.02 -31.01
#